data_AF-A0A927JBM2-F1
#
_entry.id   AF-A0A927JBM2-F1
#
_cell.length_a   1.000
_cell.length_b   1.000
_cell.length_c   1.000
_cell.angle_alpha   90.00
_cell.angle_beta   90.00
_cell.angle_gamma   90.00
#
_symmetry.space_group_name_H-M   'P 1'
#
loop_
_entity.id
_entity.type
_entity.pdbx_description
1 polymer ?
#
loop_
_entity_poly.entity_id
_entity_poly.type
_entity_poly.pdbx_seq_one_letter_code
_entity_poly.pdbx_strand_id
1 'polypeptide(L)'
;MPIPLIPIAVGVGVAAFGAGRKFLKNLEVTREADEAKARARGAYLQLAFAVDTIRGDNDDVAAGHLDRAKDSLDNARVMLNVATTAEAANAAEEVINEGFDHIERACTALGIEPPQRFSDI
;
A
#
# COMPACT_ATOMS: atom_id res chain seq x y z
N MET A 1 -26.16 -16.23 -45.91
CA MET A 1 -25.68 -14.90 -46.36
C MET A 1 -24.27 -14.70 -45.81
N PRO A 2 -23.23 -14.57 -46.66
CA PRO A 2 -21.86 -14.43 -46.19
C PRO A 2 -21.59 -12.99 -45.70
N ILE A 3 -21.04 -12.86 -44.49
CA ILE A 3 -20.65 -11.59 -43.88
C ILE A 3 -19.29 -11.18 -44.47
N PRO A 4 -19.09 -9.93 -44.93
CA PRO A 4 -17.82 -9.52 -45.51
C PRO A 4 -16.77 -9.30 -44.40
N LEU A 5 -15.65 -10.03 -44.49
CA LEU A 5 -14.44 -9.77 -43.71
C LEU A 5 -13.74 -8.54 -44.28
N ILE A 6 -13.72 -7.44 -43.52
CA ILE A 6 -12.91 -6.27 -43.83
C ILE A 6 -11.48 -6.56 -43.37
N PRO A 7 -10.47 -6.57 -44.26
CA PRO A 7 -9.09 -6.73 -43.86
C PRO A 7 -8.61 -5.43 -43.21
N ILE A 8 -8.44 -5.43 -41.90
CA ILE A 8 -7.78 -4.32 -41.19
C ILE A 8 -6.30 -4.41 -41.52
N ALA A 9 -5.87 -3.60 -42.49
CA ALA A 9 -4.48 -3.42 -42.83
C ALA A 9 -3.74 -2.83 -41.61
N VAL A 10 -2.88 -3.65 -41.00
CA VAL A 10 -1.95 -3.24 -39.96
C VAL A 10 -0.88 -2.36 -40.61
N GLY A 11 -1.16 -1.06 -40.70
CA GLY A 11 -0.24 -0.04 -41.15
C GLY A 11 0.80 0.27 -40.08
N VAL A 12 1.87 -0.52 -40.05
CA VAL A 12 3.14 -0.15 -39.39
C VAL A 12 3.75 0.98 -40.22
N GLY A 13 3.76 2.22 -39.73
CA GLY A 13 4.40 3.29 -40.48
C GLY A 13 4.32 4.70 -39.90
N VAL A 14 5.26 5.02 -39.01
CA VAL A 14 5.95 6.33 -38.96
C VAL A 14 5.12 7.58 -38.61
N ALA A 15 4.39 7.56 -37.49
CA ALA A 15 3.95 8.80 -36.81
C ALA A 15 4.04 8.74 -35.26
N ALA A 16 4.58 7.66 -34.69
CA ALA A 16 4.50 7.38 -33.25
C ALA A 16 5.73 7.79 -32.42
N PHE A 17 6.74 8.44 -33.00
CA PHE A 17 7.99 8.76 -32.27
C PHE A 17 7.90 9.96 -31.31
N GLY A 18 6.80 10.74 -31.34
CA GLY A 18 6.55 11.82 -30.37
C GLY A 18 5.51 11.48 -29.31
N ALA A 19 4.38 10.87 -29.71
CA ALA A 19 3.27 10.54 -28.82
C ALA A 19 3.50 9.24 -28.03
N GLY A 20 4.25 8.28 -28.58
CA GLY A 20 4.58 7.02 -27.89
C GLY A 20 5.46 7.24 -26.66
N ARG A 21 6.37 8.21 -26.67
CA ARG A 21 7.23 8.52 -25.51
C ARG A 21 6.46 9.14 -24.35
N LYS A 22 5.41 9.94 -24.63
CA LYS A 22 4.51 10.46 -23.58
C LYS A 22 3.57 9.36 -23.06
N PHE A 23 3.07 8.49 -23.93
CA PHE A 23 2.21 7.37 -23.51
C PHE A 23 2.96 6.32 -22.68
N LEU A 24 4.19 5.97 -23.07
CA LEU A 24 5.04 5.05 -22.31
C LEU A 24 5.44 5.63 -20.96
N LYS A 25 5.82 6.91 -20.90
CA LYS A 25 6.10 7.60 -19.62
C LYS A 25 4.87 7.67 -18.71
N ASN A 26 3.69 7.92 -19.28
CA ASN A 26 2.46 7.95 -18.48
C ASN A 26 2.12 6.54 -17.95
N LEU A 27 2.35 5.48 -18.74
CA LEU A 27 2.18 4.09 -18.31
C LEU A 27 3.15 3.70 -17.18
N GLU A 28 4.42 4.12 -17.28
CA GLU A 28 5.43 3.89 -16.23
C GLU A 28 5.05 4.59 -14.92
N VAL A 29 4.66 5.87 -14.97
CA VAL A 29 4.26 6.63 -13.78
C VAL A 29 2.99 6.06 -13.14
N THR A 30 2.00 5.63 -13.93
CA THR A 30 0.82 4.96 -13.38
C THR A 30 1.16 3.62 -12.74
N ARG A 31 2.13 2.88 -13.30
CA ARG A 31 2.57 1.61 -12.76
C ARG A 31 3.30 1.77 -11.43
N GLU A 32 4.18 2.75 -11.30
CA GLU A 32 4.88 3.04 -10.04
C GLU A 32 3.89 3.44 -8.93
N ALA A 33 2.88 4.26 -9.25
CA ALA A 33 1.84 4.64 -8.30
C ALA A 33 0.99 3.44 -7.86
N ASP A 34 0.63 2.55 -8.78
CA ASP A 34 -0.14 1.34 -8.49
C ASP A 34 0.68 0.33 -7.65
N GLU A 35 1.95 0.14 -7.97
CA GLU A 35 2.87 -0.74 -7.22
C GLU A 35 3.10 -0.22 -5.79
N ALA A 36 3.35 1.08 -5.62
CA ALA A 36 3.50 1.70 -4.30
C ALA A 36 2.21 1.56 -3.47
N LYS A 37 1.05 1.83 -4.08
CA LYS A 37 -0.25 1.70 -3.40
C LYS A 37 -0.58 0.26 -3.03
N ALA A 38 -0.24 -0.71 -3.87
CA ALA A 38 -0.42 -2.13 -3.58
C ALA A 38 0.46 -2.58 -2.41
N ARG A 39 1.73 -2.16 -2.37
CA ARG A 39 2.65 -2.44 -1.26
C ARG A 39 2.14 -1.86 0.05
N ALA A 40 1.79 -0.57 0.06
CA ALA A 40 1.29 0.10 1.24
C ALA A 40 -0.03 -0.53 1.75
N ARG A 41 -0.90 -1.01 0.84
CA ARG A 41 -2.09 -1.81 1.22
C ARG A 41 -1.73 -3.15 1.85
N GLY A 42 -0.70 -3.83 1.36
CA GLY A 42 -0.20 -5.07 1.96
C GLY A 42 0.26 -4.85 3.40
N ALA A 43 1.06 -3.81 3.63
CA ALA A 43 1.52 -3.43 4.97
C ALA A 43 0.35 -3.01 5.89
N TYR A 44 -0.62 -2.25 5.36
CA TYR A 44 -1.83 -1.87 6.09
C TYR A 44 -2.61 -3.09 6.59
N LEU A 45 -2.81 -4.11 5.76
CA LEU A 45 -3.54 -5.32 6.14
C LEU A 45 -2.82 -6.11 7.24
N GLN A 46 -1.48 -6.13 7.22
CA GLN A 46 -0.68 -6.75 8.26
C GLN A 46 -0.81 -5.99 9.58
N LEU A 47 -0.77 -4.65 9.54
CA LEU A 47 -0.97 -3.83 10.73
C LEU A 47 -2.38 -4.02 11.31
N ALA A 48 -3.42 -4.02 10.46
CA ALA A 48 -4.80 -4.27 10.88
C ALA A 48 -4.93 -5.63 11.58
N PHE A 49 -4.34 -6.67 11.00
CA PHE A 49 -4.33 -8.00 11.61
C PHE A 49 -3.62 -8.02 12.96
N ALA A 50 -2.46 -7.36 13.09
CA ALA A 50 -1.72 -7.29 14.35
C ALA A 50 -2.54 -6.57 15.44
N VAL A 51 -3.11 -5.42 15.10
CA VAL A 51 -3.97 -4.61 16.00
C VAL A 51 -5.19 -5.42 16.48
N ASP A 52 -5.84 -6.18 15.59
CA ASP A 52 -7.01 -6.99 15.95
C ASP A 52 -6.66 -8.24 16.78
N THR A 53 -5.43 -8.73 16.67
CA THR A 53 -5.00 -9.99 17.30
C THR A 53 -4.40 -9.79 18.70
N ILE A 54 -3.66 -8.69 18.91
CA ILE A 54 -2.95 -8.46 20.18
C ILE A 54 -3.93 -7.98 21.26
N ARG A 55 -3.90 -8.66 22.41
CA ARG A 55 -4.75 -8.37 23.58
C ARG A 55 -3.93 -7.61 24.63
N GLY A 56 -4.20 -6.32 24.78
CA GLY A 56 -3.56 -5.45 25.78
C GLY A 56 -4.37 -5.25 27.08
N ASP A 57 -5.53 -5.90 27.21
CA ASP A 57 -6.53 -5.60 28.27
C ASP A 57 -6.01 -5.77 29.71
N ASN A 58 -4.88 -6.46 29.89
CA ASN A 58 -4.29 -6.75 31.20
C ASN A 58 -3.04 -5.89 31.51
N ASP A 59 -2.63 -5.00 30.61
CA ASP A 59 -1.44 -4.13 30.76
C ASP A 59 -1.73 -2.72 30.20
N ASP A 60 -1.76 -1.73 31.08
CA ASP A 60 -2.10 -0.33 30.72
C ASP A 60 -1.11 0.29 29.73
N VAL A 61 0.17 -0.12 29.76
CA VAL A 61 1.20 0.40 28.86
C VAL A 61 1.02 -0.20 27.47
N ALA A 62 0.77 -1.51 27.40
CA ALA A 62 0.47 -2.19 26.15
C ALA A 62 -0.82 -1.66 25.51
N ALA A 63 -1.89 -1.48 26.30
CA ALA A 63 -3.14 -0.90 25.84
C ALA A 63 -2.94 0.50 25.25
N GLY A 64 -2.18 1.38 25.93
CA GLY A 64 -1.89 2.72 25.43
C GLY A 64 -1.08 2.73 24.12
N HIS A 65 -0.19 1.76 23.92
CA HIS A 65 0.51 1.59 22.64
C HIS A 65 -0.39 1.04 21.53
N LEU A 66 -1.27 0.08 21.85
CA LEU A 66 -2.24 -0.47 20.89
C LEU A 66 -3.23 0.60 20.42
N ASP A 67 -3.67 1.50 21.30
CA ASP A 67 -4.57 2.58 20.91
C ASP A 67 -3.90 3.57 19.94
N ARG A 68 -2.63 3.90 20.15
CA ARG A 68 -1.87 4.68 19.16
C ARG A 68 -1.67 3.94 17.84
N ALA A 69 -1.46 2.63 17.88
CA ALA A 69 -1.37 1.81 16.67
C ALA A 69 -2.70 1.82 15.88
N LYS A 70 -3.86 1.79 16.58
CA LYS A 70 -5.19 1.95 15.97
C LYS A 70 -5.37 3.32 15.34
N ASP A 71 -4.96 4.38 16.02
CA ASP A 71 -5.02 5.74 15.46
C ASP A 71 -4.19 5.85 14.17
N SER A 72 -2.95 5.31 14.17
CA SER A 72 -2.12 5.24 12.97
C SER A 72 -2.77 4.40 11.86
N LEU A 73 -3.41 3.29 12.20
CA LEU A 73 -4.14 2.46 11.24
C LEU A 73 -5.30 3.22 10.58
N ASP A 74 -6.13 3.92 11.37
CA ASP A 74 -7.25 4.70 10.85
C ASP A 74 -6.78 5.85 9.97
N ASN A 75 -5.70 6.54 10.37
CA ASN A 75 -5.07 7.59 9.57
C ASN A 75 -4.54 7.04 8.23
N ALA A 76 -3.80 5.93 8.27
CA ALA A 76 -3.29 5.26 7.08
C ALA A 76 -4.43 4.83 6.13
N ARG A 77 -5.55 4.35 6.67
CA ARG A 77 -6.74 4.00 5.87
C ARG A 77 -7.24 5.20 5.07
N VAL A 78 -7.38 6.35 5.72
CA VAL A 78 -7.83 7.59 5.06
C VAL A 78 -6.83 8.01 3.98
N MET A 79 -5.53 8.01 4.29
CA MET A 79 -4.48 8.37 3.34
C MET A 79 -4.46 7.46 2.10
N LEU A 80 -4.53 6.14 2.28
CA LEU A 80 -4.56 5.18 1.17
C LEU A 80 -5.80 5.32 0.28
N ASN A 81 -6.94 5.70 0.85
CA ASN A 81 -8.16 5.92 0.08
C ASN A 81 -8.03 7.12 -0.87
N VAL A 82 -7.33 8.17 -0.45
CA VAL A 82 -7.14 9.40 -1.25
C VAL A 82 -5.82 9.43 -2.03
N ALA A 83 -4.90 8.49 -1.79
CA ALA A 83 -3.62 8.43 -2.49
C ALA A 83 -3.80 8.16 -3.98
N THR A 84 -3.49 9.17 -4.80
CA THR A 84 -3.49 9.10 -6.27
C THR A 84 -2.07 9.12 -6.86
N THR A 85 -1.04 9.25 -6.03
CA THR A 85 0.37 9.32 -6.44
C THR A 85 1.22 8.36 -5.62
N ALA A 86 2.40 8.00 -6.13
CA ALA A 86 3.35 7.14 -5.44
C ALA A 86 3.82 7.78 -4.12
N GLU A 87 4.06 9.10 -4.12
CA GLU A 87 4.48 9.83 -2.93
C GLU A 87 3.43 9.80 -1.83
N ALA A 88 2.14 9.91 -2.18
CA ALA A 88 1.05 9.84 -1.22
C ALA A 88 0.88 8.41 -0.66
N ALA A 89 1.11 7.38 -1.49
CA ALA A 89 1.14 5.99 -1.03
C ALA A 89 2.32 5.73 -0.09
N ASN A 90 3.51 6.24 -0.39
CA ASN A 90 4.70 6.12 0.45
C ASN A 90 4.52 6.87 1.79
N ALA A 91 3.92 8.06 1.78
CA ALA A 91 3.59 8.77 3.02
C ALA A 91 2.59 7.98 3.88
N ALA A 92 1.64 7.27 3.27
CA ALA A 92 0.76 6.37 4.02
C ALA A 92 1.54 5.17 4.59
N GLU A 93 2.52 4.64 3.86
CA GLU A 93 3.43 3.58 4.32
C GLU A 93 4.26 4.02 5.53
N GLU A 94 4.72 5.27 5.58
CA GLU A 94 5.40 5.84 6.77
C GLU A 94 4.51 5.79 8.01
N VAL A 95 3.25 6.23 7.89
CA VAL A 95 2.28 6.18 9.01
C VAL A 95 1.98 4.73 9.44
N ILE A 96 1.93 3.80 8.49
CA ILE A 96 1.77 2.36 8.78
C ILE A 96 2.98 1.85 9.58
N ASN A 97 4.19 2.24 9.20
CA ASN A 97 5.41 1.85 9.91
C ASN A 97 5.46 2.40 11.34
N GLU A 98 5.02 3.65 11.55
CA GLU A 98 4.84 4.20 12.91
C GLU A 98 3.84 3.37 13.74
N GLY A 99 2.75 2.91 13.11
CA GLY A 99 1.79 2.00 13.73
C GLY A 99 2.43 0.68 14.16
N PHE A 100 3.30 0.10 13.33
CA PHE A 100 4.05 -1.09 13.70
C PHE A 100 5.05 -0.85 14.84
N ASP A 101 5.69 0.31 14.90
CA ASP A 101 6.59 0.64 16.03
C ASP A 101 5.83 0.70 17.36
N HIS A 102 4.56 1.14 17.33
CA HIS A 102 3.68 1.06 18.49
C HIS A 102 3.30 -0.38 18.84
N ILE A 103 3.04 -1.23 17.84
CA ILE A 103 2.81 -2.66 18.03
C ILE A 103 4.01 -3.35 18.67
N GLU A 104 5.23 -3.07 18.21
CA GLU A 104 6.45 -3.63 18.78
C GLU A 104 6.62 -3.26 20.25
N ARG A 105 6.34 -2.00 20.61
CA ARG A 105 6.36 -1.55 22.01
C ARG A 105 5.28 -2.22 22.85
N ALA A 106 4.08 -2.40 22.30
CA ALA A 106 3.01 -3.15 22.97
C ALA A 106 3.40 -4.62 23.20
N CYS A 107 3.94 -5.29 22.18
CA CYS A 107 4.43 -6.66 22.29
C CYS A 107 5.54 -6.79 23.33
N THR A 108 6.48 -5.85 23.34
CA THR A 108 7.58 -5.80 24.32
C THR A 108 7.05 -5.65 25.75
N ALA A 109 6.06 -4.78 25.98
CA ALA A 109 5.43 -4.62 27.28
C ALA A 109 4.73 -5.91 27.75
N LEU A 110 4.07 -6.61 26.82
CA LEU A 110 3.41 -7.90 27.08
C LEU A 110 4.37 -9.09 27.18
N GLY A 111 5.67 -8.90 26.87
CA GLY A 111 6.67 -9.97 26.85
C GLY A 111 6.46 -11.00 25.73
N ILE A 112 5.80 -10.61 24.64
CA ILE A 112 5.57 -11.46 23.46
C ILE A 112 6.44 -11.02 22.29
N GLU A 113 6.70 -11.93 21.36
CA GLU A 113 7.47 -11.62 20.16
C GLU A 113 6.64 -10.76 19.18
N PRO A 114 7.20 -9.66 18.64
CA PRO A 114 6.49 -8.83 17.67
C PRO A 114 6.27 -9.56 16.33
N PRO A 115 5.23 -9.18 15.58
CA PRO A 115 4.97 -9.76 14.26
C PRO A 115 6.12 -9.43 13.28
N GLN A 116 6.54 -10.43 12.49
CA GLN A 116 7.50 -10.22 11.41
C GLN A 116 6.86 -9.42 10.28
N ARG A 117 7.52 -8.35 9.86
CA ARG A 117 7.09 -7.52 8.73
C ARG A 117 7.56 -8.19 7.43
N PHE A 118 6.69 -8.25 6.43
CA PHE A 118 7.07 -8.81 5.12
C PHE A 118 8.04 -7.91 4.34
N SER A 119 8.20 -6.65 4.75
CA SER A 119 9.20 -5.72 4.19
C SER A 119 10.64 -6.15 4.47
N ASP A 120 10.86 -7.02 5.45
CA ASP A 120 12.17 -7.35 5.99
C ASP A 120 12.78 -8.63 5.38
N ILE A 121 12.08 -9.24 4.40
CA ILE A 121 12.43 -10.50 3.70
C ILE A 121 12.71 -10.20 2.22
#